data_AF-A0A0R1VMJ8-F1
#
_entry.id   AF-A0A0R1VMJ8-F1
#
_cell.length_a   1.000
_cell.length_b   1.000
_cell.length_c   1.000
_cell.angle_alpha   90.00
_cell.angle_beta   90.00
_cell.angle_gamma   90.00
#
_symmetry.space_group_name_H-M   'P 1'
#
loop_
_entity.id
_entity.type
_entity.pdbx_description
1 polymer ?
#
loop_
_entity_poly.entity_id
_entity_poly.type
_entity_poly.pdbx_seq_one_letter_code
_entity_poly.pdbx_strand_id
1 'polypeptide(L)'
;MKKKAYWISAIIVIILIIAGVFAFNKHQQQENDVQSIRKTKVTSKNIPTFFFHGWGSSYHAEEDMTAAIKKAGVSNTIVRVNVNKNGQAKIIGKITKNAKNPLVEVNFADNKLTNAHGSYTKYQGILFNRCKICQM
;
A
#
# COMPACT_ATOMS: atom_id res chain seq x y z
N MET A 1 64.41 -10.10 41.62
CA MET A 1 63.85 -9.61 40.33
C MET A 1 62.59 -10.35 39.86
N LYS A 2 62.41 -11.66 40.16
CA LYS A 2 61.26 -12.46 39.68
C LYS A 2 59.89 -11.96 40.16
N LYS A 3 59.76 -11.47 41.41
CA LYS A 3 58.48 -10.96 41.96
C LYS A 3 57.91 -9.77 41.19
N LYS A 4 58.76 -8.82 40.75
CA LYS A 4 58.33 -7.66 39.94
C LYS A 4 57.95 -8.07 38.52
N ALA A 5 58.60 -9.10 37.96
CA ALA A 5 58.25 -9.68 36.66
C ALA A 5 56.87 -10.36 36.67
N TYR A 6 56.50 -11.04 37.76
CA TYR A 6 55.16 -11.60 37.92
C TYR A 6 54.07 -10.53 38.00
N TRP A 7 54.32 -9.41 38.68
CA TRP A 7 53.39 -8.28 38.73
C TRP A 7 53.21 -7.61 37.36
N ILE A 8 54.28 -7.46 36.57
CA ILE A 8 54.21 -6.92 35.20
C ILE A 8 53.41 -7.87 34.30
N SER A 9 53.65 -9.19 34.39
CA SER A 9 52.90 -10.20 33.65
C SER A 9 51.40 -10.19 34.01
N ALA A 10 51.06 -10.07 35.30
CA ALA A 10 49.67 -9.99 35.75
C ALA A 10 48.94 -8.74 35.22
N ILE A 11 49.62 -7.58 35.18
CA ILE A 11 49.05 -6.35 34.66
C ILE A 11 48.79 -6.46 33.14
N ILE A 12 49.69 -7.07 32.38
CA ILE A 12 49.51 -7.28 30.93
C ILE A 12 48.30 -8.17 30.64
N VAL A 13 48.11 -9.24 31.41
CA VAL A 13 46.95 -10.14 31.26
C VAL A 13 45.64 -9.41 31.57
N ILE A 14 45.60 -8.57 32.61
CA ILE A 14 44.42 -7.76 32.96
C ILE A 14 44.08 -6.76 31.84
N ILE A 15 45.08 -6.11 31.26
CA ILE A 15 44.88 -5.17 30.15
C ILE A 15 44.32 -5.89 28.90
N LEU A 16 44.80 -7.09 28.60
CA LEU A 16 44.30 -7.89 27.47
C LEU A 16 42.83 -8.32 27.68
N ILE A 17 42.44 -8.65 28.91
CA ILE A 17 41.05 -8.99 29.25
C ILE A 17 40.15 -7.77 29.08
N ILE A 18 40.56 -6.59 29.57
CA ILE A 18 39.79 -5.35 29.43
C ILE A 18 39.64 -4.95 27.94
N ALA A 19 40.71 -5.05 27.17
CA ALA A 19 40.68 -4.77 25.73
C ALA A 19 39.74 -5.74 24.98
N GLY A 20 39.75 -7.04 25.35
CA GLY A 20 38.83 -8.03 24.82
C GLY A 20 37.37 -7.69 25.10
N VAL A 21 37.02 -7.34 26.34
CA VAL A 21 35.65 -6.95 26.73
C VAL A 21 35.17 -5.71 25.96
N PHE A 22 36.03 -4.70 25.80
CA PHE A 22 35.70 -3.51 25.00
C PHE A 22 35.50 -3.82 23.51
N ALA A 23 36.28 -4.75 22.94
CA ALA A 23 36.13 -5.18 21.56
C ALA A 23 34.82 -5.97 21.32
N PHE A 24 34.44 -6.85 22.26
CA PHE A 24 33.17 -7.58 22.20
C PHE A 24 31.96 -6.62 22.30
N ASN A 25 32.02 -5.60 23.16
CA ASN A 25 30.94 -4.63 23.31
C ASN A 25 30.75 -3.74 22.05
N LYS A 26 31.80 -3.48 21.28
CA LYS A 26 31.69 -2.74 20.00
C LYS A 26 31.11 -3.59 18.86
N HIS A 27 31.38 -4.89 18.83
CA HIS A 27 30.90 -5.77 17.76
C HIS A 27 29.38 -6.06 17.84
N GLN A 28 28.75 -5.87 19.02
CA GLN A 28 27.30 -6.02 19.17
C GLN A 28 26.48 -4.77 18.80
N GLN A 29 27.12 -3.62 18.57
CA GLN A 29 26.42 -2.37 18.25
C GLN A 29 26.25 -2.10 16.75
N GLN A 30 26.68 -3.01 15.87
CA GLN A 30 26.71 -2.79 14.42
C GLN A 30 25.61 -3.56 13.64
N GLU A 31 24.42 -3.72 14.22
CA GLU A 31 23.26 -4.38 13.58
C GLU A 31 21.97 -3.51 13.65
N ASN A 32 22.07 -2.22 13.98
CA ASN A 32 20.89 -1.33 14.11
C ASN A 32 20.95 -0.09 13.20
N ASP A 33 21.51 -0.21 11.99
CA ASP A 33 21.29 0.81 10.95
C ASP A 33 19.95 0.52 10.23
N VAL A 34 18.87 0.48 11.02
CA VAL A 34 17.52 0.59 10.47
C VAL A 34 17.41 2.02 9.97
N GLN A 35 17.54 2.20 8.67
CA GLN A 35 17.20 3.42 7.95
C GLN A 35 15.94 4.00 8.59
N SER A 36 16.08 5.10 9.33
CA SER A 36 14.93 5.77 9.93
C SER A 36 13.96 6.07 8.79
N ILE A 37 12.82 5.36 8.74
CA ILE A 37 11.78 5.63 7.75
C ILE A 37 11.35 7.06 8.07
N ARG A 38 11.86 8.01 7.29
CA ARG A 38 11.43 9.40 7.34
C ARG A 38 9.91 9.31 7.23
N LYS A 39 9.17 9.63 8.30
CA LYS A 39 7.70 9.66 8.26
C LYS A 39 7.35 10.68 7.19
N THR A 40 7.14 10.21 5.97
CA THR A 40 6.60 11.03 4.90
C THR A 40 5.25 11.46 5.42
N LYS A 41 5.02 12.77 5.49
CA LYS A 41 3.70 13.30 5.81
C LYS A 41 2.79 12.89 4.67
N VAL A 42 2.20 11.70 4.76
CA VAL A 42 1.16 11.25 3.85
C VAL A 42 -0.06 12.07 4.24
N THR A 43 -0.24 13.21 3.57
CA THR A 43 -1.53 13.89 3.56
C THR A 43 -2.53 12.85 3.09
N SER A 44 -3.51 12.48 3.91
CA SER A 44 -4.51 11.48 3.52
C SER A 44 -5.32 12.07 2.37
N LYS A 45 -4.91 11.76 1.14
CA LYS A 45 -5.63 12.16 -0.05
C LYS A 45 -6.83 11.24 -0.15
N ASN A 46 -8.01 11.82 -0.31
CA ASN A 46 -9.25 11.08 -0.51
C ASN A 46 -9.26 10.51 -1.94
N ILE A 47 -8.59 9.37 -2.15
CA ILE A 47 -8.40 8.77 -3.48
C ILE A 47 -9.44 7.67 -3.66
N PRO A 48 -10.28 7.71 -4.72
CA PRO A 48 -11.17 6.60 -5.02
C PRO A 48 -10.41 5.37 -5.50
N THR A 49 -10.88 4.19 -5.12
CA THR A 49 -10.38 2.88 -5.60
C THR A 49 -11.43 2.25 -6.50
N PHE A 50 -11.04 1.92 -7.73
CA PHE A 50 -11.93 1.31 -8.71
C PHE A 50 -11.74 -0.21 -8.72
N PHE A 51 -12.85 -0.94 -8.71
CA PHE A 51 -12.89 -2.39 -8.81
C PHE A 51 -13.52 -2.78 -10.15
N PHE A 52 -12.88 -3.70 -10.85
CA PHE A 52 -13.30 -4.15 -12.17
C PHE A 52 -13.40 -5.67 -12.19
N HIS A 53 -14.53 -6.15 -12.69
CA HIS A 53 -14.75 -7.58 -12.82
C HIS A 53 -14.04 -8.19 -14.02
N GLY A 54 -13.80 -9.50 -13.92
CA GLY A 54 -13.26 -10.30 -15.01
C GLY A 54 -14.25 -10.58 -16.14
N TRP A 55 -13.79 -11.35 -17.13
CA TRP A 55 -14.59 -11.77 -18.28
C TRP A 55 -15.84 -12.54 -17.85
N GLY A 56 -17.00 -12.21 -18.43
CA GLY A 56 -18.28 -12.85 -18.17
C GLY A 56 -18.90 -12.55 -16.80
N SER A 57 -18.21 -11.78 -15.95
CA SER A 57 -18.64 -11.44 -14.60
C SER A 57 -19.41 -10.10 -14.56
N SER A 58 -19.65 -9.57 -13.36
CA SER A 58 -20.29 -8.28 -13.10
C SER A 58 -19.74 -7.71 -11.78
N TYR A 59 -20.17 -6.49 -11.42
CA TYR A 59 -19.81 -5.84 -10.14
C TYR A 59 -20.03 -6.72 -8.88
N HIS A 60 -20.89 -7.75 -8.97
CA HIS A 60 -21.15 -8.66 -7.86
C HIS A 60 -19.90 -9.43 -7.41
N ALA A 61 -18.92 -9.62 -8.29
CA ALA A 61 -17.67 -10.29 -7.92
C ALA A 61 -16.81 -9.46 -6.96
N GLU A 62 -17.10 -8.18 -6.82
CA GLU A 62 -16.35 -7.23 -6.01
C GLU A 62 -17.03 -6.91 -4.67
N GLU A 63 -18.33 -7.18 -4.53
CA GLU A 63 -19.17 -6.75 -3.40
C GLU A 63 -18.64 -7.24 -2.04
N ASP A 64 -18.18 -8.49 -1.95
CA ASP A 64 -17.62 -9.03 -0.70
C ASP A 64 -16.37 -8.28 -0.26
N MET A 65 -15.51 -7.93 -1.23
CA MET A 65 -14.27 -7.21 -0.97
C MET A 65 -14.55 -5.76 -0.57
N THR A 66 -15.41 -5.06 -1.30
CA THR A 66 -15.77 -3.67 -1.01
C THR A 66 -16.51 -3.55 0.32
N ALA A 67 -17.40 -4.50 0.64
CA ALA A 67 -18.07 -4.59 1.92
C ALA A 67 -17.08 -4.82 3.07
N ALA A 68 -16.09 -5.71 2.90
CA ALA A 68 -15.05 -5.95 3.90
C ALA A 68 -14.19 -4.70 4.16
N ILE A 69 -13.78 -3.99 3.09
CA ILE A 69 -13.00 -2.73 3.20
C ILE A 69 -13.81 -1.66 3.93
N LYS A 70 -15.11 -1.53 3.62
CA LYS A 70 -16.01 -0.61 4.31
C LYS A 70 -16.19 -0.99 5.79
N LYS A 71 -16.39 -2.28 6.07
CA LYS A 71 -16.51 -2.82 7.45
C LYS A 71 -15.25 -2.58 8.27
N ALA A 72 -14.07 -2.63 7.65
CA ALA A 72 -12.79 -2.31 8.28
C ALA A 72 -12.58 -0.80 8.55
N GLY A 73 -13.51 0.07 8.16
CA GLY A 73 -13.41 1.52 8.38
C GLY A 73 -12.39 2.25 7.49
N VAL A 74 -11.85 1.57 6.49
CA VAL A 74 -10.91 2.15 5.51
C VAL A 74 -11.63 3.11 4.57
N SER A 75 -12.86 2.74 4.18
CA SER A 75 -13.79 3.55 3.39
C SER A 75 -15.14 3.65 4.09
N ASN A 76 -15.91 4.70 3.80
CA ASN A 76 -17.30 4.83 4.24
C ASN A 76 -18.31 4.83 3.08
N THR A 77 -17.84 4.79 1.83
CA THR A 77 -18.66 5.01 0.63
C THR A 77 -18.38 3.95 -0.41
N ILE A 78 -19.43 3.28 -0.88
CA ILE A 78 -19.40 2.40 -2.06
C ILE A 78 -20.38 2.99 -3.06
N VAL A 79 -19.95 3.18 -4.30
CA VAL A 79 -20.80 3.57 -5.43
C VAL A 79 -20.54 2.64 -6.61
N ARG A 80 -21.50 2.55 -7.52
CA ARG A 80 -21.37 1.73 -8.72
C ARG A 80 -21.33 2.61 -9.97
N VAL A 81 -20.50 2.25 -10.93
CA VAL A 81 -20.49 2.83 -12.28
C VAL A 81 -20.93 1.76 -13.26
N ASN A 82 -22.11 1.92 -13.85
CA ASN A 82 -22.56 1.05 -14.93
C ASN A 82 -22.15 1.66 -16.27
N VAL A 83 -21.38 0.90 -17.05
CA VAL A 83 -20.97 1.28 -18.39
C VAL A 83 -21.71 0.42 -19.40
N ASN A 84 -22.48 1.04 -20.29
CA ASN A 84 -23.23 0.33 -21.31
C ASN A 84 -22.33 -0.10 -22.50
N LYS A 85 -22.86 -0.93 -23.41
CA LYS A 85 -22.13 -1.42 -24.60
C LYS A 85 -21.63 -0.31 -25.54
N ASN A 86 -22.26 0.87 -25.48
CA ASN A 86 -21.85 2.05 -26.24
C ASN A 86 -20.70 2.81 -25.56
N GLY A 87 -20.30 2.42 -24.35
CA GLY A 87 -19.28 3.06 -23.53
C GLY A 87 -19.83 4.12 -22.57
N GLN A 88 -21.12 4.41 -22.55
CA GLN A 88 -21.66 5.47 -21.69
C GLN A 88 -21.70 5.00 -20.24
N ALA A 89 -21.14 5.81 -19.33
CA ALA A 89 -21.07 5.53 -17.90
C ALA A 89 -22.18 6.26 -17.11
N LYS A 90 -22.83 5.55 -16.19
CA LYS A 90 -23.81 6.08 -15.23
C LYS A 90 -23.42 5.70 -13.81
N ILE A 91 -23.33 6.68 -12.93
CA ILE A 91 -23.08 6.47 -11.51
C ILE A 91 -24.41 6.11 -10.81
N ILE A 92 -24.37 5.10 -9.96
CA ILE A 92 -25.43 4.68 -9.06
C ILE A 92 -24.91 4.89 -7.63
N GLY A 93 -25.65 5.65 -6.84
CA GLY A 93 -25.21 6.14 -5.53
C GLY A 93 -24.62 7.55 -5.62
N LYS A 94 -24.05 8.02 -4.50
CA LYS A 94 -23.53 9.39 -4.36
C LYS A 94 -22.24 9.38 -3.54
N ILE A 95 -21.22 10.05 -4.06
CA ILE A 95 -20.01 10.38 -3.30
C ILE A 95 -20.25 11.74 -2.64
N THR A 96 -20.27 11.78 -1.30
CA THR A 96 -20.46 13.01 -0.53
C THR A 96 -19.13 13.70 -0.23
N LYS A 97 -19.16 14.97 0.18
CA LYS A 97 -17.93 15.74 0.50
C LYS A 97 -17.11 15.14 1.64
N ASN A 98 -17.76 14.39 2.54
CA ASN A 98 -17.14 13.69 3.67
C ASN A 98 -16.87 12.20 3.36
N ALA A 99 -16.96 11.77 2.10
CA ALA A 99 -16.57 10.44 1.71
C ALA A 99 -15.09 10.22 2.01
N LYS A 100 -14.75 9.06 2.53
CA LYS A 100 -13.38 8.62 2.82
C LYS A 100 -13.06 7.45 1.90
N ASN A 101 -12.03 7.59 1.08
CA ASN A 101 -11.52 6.62 0.11
C ASN A 101 -12.66 5.90 -0.64
N PRO A 102 -13.44 6.59 -1.49
CA PRO A 102 -14.61 5.99 -2.12
C PRO A 102 -14.26 4.71 -2.88
N LEU A 103 -15.02 3.64 -2.67
CA LEU A 103 -14.90 2.40 -3.44
C LEU A 103 -15.87 2.48 -4.61
N VAL A 104 -15.37 2.28 -5.82
CA VAL A 104 -16.14 2.39 -7.06
C VAL A 104 -16.18 1.03 -7.74
N GLU A 105 -17.32 0.37 -7.69
CA GLU A 105 -17.57 -0.88 -8.39
C GLU A 105 -17.95 -0.59 -9.84
N VAL A 106 -17.13 -1.01 -10.80
CA VAL A 106 -17.38 -0.78 -12.21
C VAL A 106 -18.02 -2.01 -12.83
N ASN A 107 -19.19 -1.83 -13.43
CA ASN A 107 -19.91 -2.86 -14.15
C ASN A 107 -19.92 -2.56 -15.65
N PHE A 108 -19.33 -3.45 -16.46
CA PHE A 108 -19.47 -3.40 -17.92
C PHE A 108 -20.64 -4.25 -18.37
N ALA A 109 -21.62 -3.65 -19.05
CA ALA A 109 -22.72 -4.39 -19.68
C ALA A 109 -22.23 -5.29 -20.82
N ASP A 110 -21.09 -4.94 -21.43
CA ASP A 110 -20.33 -5.82 -22.32
C ASP A 110 -19.23 -6.51 -21.51
N ASN A 111 -19.60 -7.51 -20.71
CA ASN A 111 -18.70 -8.16 -19.76
C ASN A 111 -17.81 -9.24 -20.39
N LYS A 112 -18.02 -9.58 -21.66
CA LYS A 112 -17.25 -10.57 -22.40
C LYS A 112 -16.42 -9.88 -23.47
N LEU A 113 -15.52 -8.99 -23.03
CA LEU A 113 -14.64 -8.24 -23.93
C LEU A 113 -13.71 -9.23 -24.67
N THR A 114 -14.11 -9.67 -25.85
CA THR A 114 -13.39 -10.67 -26.67
C THR A 114 -12.17 -10.10 -27.37
N ASN A 115 -12.11 -8.77 -27.55
CA ASN A 115 -11.02 -8.08 -28.21
C ASN A 115 -10.29 -7.14 -27.24
N ALA A 116 -9.16 -7.60 -26.70
CA ALA A 116 -8.35 -6.87 -25.72
C ALA A 116 -7.72 -5.57 -26.27
N HIS A 117 -7.52 -5.46 -27.58
CA HIS A 117 -6.84 -4.30 -28.17
C HIS A 117 -7.77 -3.09 -28.45
N GLY A 118 -9.04 -3.33 -28.78
CA GLY A 118 -10.00 -2.26 -29.16
C GLY A 118 -11.04 -1.93 -28.09
N SER A 119 -11.34 -2.88 -27.19
CA SER A 119 -12.41 -2.69 -26.22
C SER A 119 -11.95 -1.88 -25.01
N TYR A 120 -10.77 -2.19 -24.47
CA TYR A 120 -10.27 -1.51 -23.26
C TYR A 120 -9.90 -0.05 -23.52
N THR A 121 -9.42 0.31 -24.71
CA THR A 121 -9.13 1.71 -25.08
C THR A 121 -10.40 2.58 -25.11
N LYS A 122 -11.54 2.01 -25.53
CA LYS A 122 -12.86 2.66 -25.46
C LYS A 122 -13.31 2.88 -24.01
N TYR A 123 -13.06 1.94 -23.10
CA TYR A 123 -13.51 2.02 -21.71
C TYR A 123 -12.56 2.81 -20.80
N GLN A 124 -11.25 2.71 -20.99
CA GLN A 124 -10.24 3.50 -20.25
C GLN A 124 -10.34 4.99 -20.58
N GLY A 125 -10.62 5.36 -21.83
CA GLY A 125 -10.83 6.76 -22.22
C GLY A 125 -12.02 7.42 -21.51
N ILE A 126 -13.02 6.63 -21.11
CA ILE A 126 -14.27 7.15 -20.51
C ILE A 126 -14.13 7.28 -18.99
N LEU A 127 -13.44 6.34 -18.34
CA LEU A 127 -13.18 6.44 -16.90
C LEU A 127 -12.11 7.47 -16.56
N PHE A 128 -11.06 7.63 -17.37
CA PHE A 128 -9.89 8.44 -17.00
C PHE A 128 -9.78 9.79 -17.73
N ASN A 129 -10.07 9.87 -19.03
CA ASN A 129 -9.84 11.09 -19.83
C ASN A 129 -10.94 12.17 -19.69
N ARG A 130 -12.10 11.83 -19.13
CA ARG A 130 -13.19 12.77 -18.80
C ARG A 130 -13.76 12.52 -17.41
N CYS A 131 -12.91 12.14 -16.46
CA CYS A 131 -13.31 11.68 -15.14
C CYS A 131 -14.01 12.80 -14.33
N LYS A 132 -15.33 12.97 -14.50
CA LYS A 132 -16.16 13.78 -13.58
C LYS A 132 -16.08 13.25 -12.15
N ILE A 133 -15.77 11.96 -11.96
CA ILE A 133 -15.58 11.31 -10.66
C ILE A 133 -14.27 11.76 -9.98
N CYS A 134 -13.25 12.13 -10.77
CA CYS A 134 -11.95 12.57 -10.28
C CYS A 134 -11.85 14.09 -10.11
N GLN A 135 -12.86 14.82 -10.59
CA GLN A 135 -12.98 16.28 -10.47
C GLN A 135 -13.92 16.73 -9.34
N MET A 136 -14.34 15.81 -8.46
CA MET A 136 -15.22 16.07 -7.30
C MET A 136 -14.45 16.12 -5.98
#